data_AF-A0A1I2W9F5-F1
#
_entry.id   AF-A0A1I2W9F5-F1
#
_cell.length_a   1.000
_cell.length_b   1.000
_cell.length_c   1.000
_cell.angle_alpha   90.00
_cell.angle_beta   90.00
_cell.angle_gamma   90.00
#
_symmetry.space_group_name_H-M   'P 1'
#
loop_
_entity.id
_entity.type
_entity.pdbx_description
1 polymer ?
#
loop_
_entity_poly.entity_id
_entity_poly.type
_entity_poly.pdbx_seq_one_letter_code
_entity_poly.pdbx_strand_id
1 'polypeptide(L)'
;MKRAYRYRFCPTDAQAAELSRTFGCVRKVYNMALAARTEAWTRQERVNYHQTSAMLTAWKKTEELAYLNEVSSVPLQQALRHLQTAFTHFLRQAGEVPAFQVAEEVQEVRRVHHQRVPFPGR
;
A
#
# COMPACT_ATOMS: atom_id res chain seq x y z
N MET A 1 21.11 -8.87 -25.18
CA MET A 1 19.67 -8.86 -25.50
C MET A 1 18.88 -9.06 -24.19
N LYS A 2 18.14 -8.06 -23.69
CA LYS A 2 17.34 -8.19 -22.45
C LYS A 2 15.94 -8.68 -22.85
N ARG A 3 15.52 -9.85 -22.36
CA ARG A 3 14.16 -10.38 -22.54
C ARG A 3 13.31 -10.00 -21.32
N ALA A 4 12.10 -9.50 -21.57
CA ALA A 4 11.10 -9.28 -20.53
C ALA A 4 10.10 -10.43 -20.56
N TYR A 5 9.80 -11.01 -19.40
CA TYR A 5 8.81 -12.07 -19.25
C TYR A 5 7.58 -11.52 -18.55
N ARG A 6 6.39 -11.92 -19.01
CA ARG A 6 5.11 -11.58 -18.38
C ARG A 6 4.49 -12.87 -17.84
N TYR A 7 4.27 -12.91 -16.54
CA TYR A 7 3.64 -14.05 -15.86
C TYR A 7 2.26 -13.63 -15.34
N ARG A 8 1.31 -14.56 -15.38
CA ARG A 8 0.04 -14.41 -14.68
C ARG A 8 0.19 -15.00 -13.29
N PHE A 9 -0.05 -14.20 -12.27
CA PHE A 9 -0.15 -14.70 -10.91
C PHE A 9 -1.57 -15.23 -10.70
N CYS A 10 -1.69 -16.52 -10.37
CA CYS A 10 -2.95 -17.20 -10.10
C CYS A 10 -2.94 -17.67 -8.63
N PRO A 11 -3.34 -16.81 -7.69
CA PRO A 11 -3.37 -17.18 -6.28
C PRO A 11 -4.45 -18.23 -6.03
N THR A 12 -4.23 -19.08 -5.03
CA THR A 12 -5.32 -19.86 -4.42
C THR A 12 -6.27 -18.91 -3.68
N ASP A 13 -7.49 -19.37 -3.38
CA ASP A 13 -8.48 -18.54 -2.66
C ASP A 13 -7.94 -18.02 -1.32
N ALA A 14 -7.18 -18.85 -0.60
CA ALA A 14 -6.51 -18.46 0.64
C ALA A 14 -5.46 -17.35 0.41
N GLN A 15 -4.66 -17.44 -0.66
CA GLN A 15 -3.69 -16.40 -1.02
C GLN A 15 -4.38 -15.11 -1.45
N ALA A 16 -5.48 -15.20 -2.21
CA ALA A 16 -6.25 -14.04 -2.63
C ALA A 16 -6.88 -13.31 -1.43
N ALA A 17 -7.41 -14.05 -0.45
CA ALA A 17 -7.92 -13.50 0.80
C ALA A 17 -6.81 -12.79 1.60
N GLU A 18 -5.63 -13.41 1.71
CA GLU A 18 -4.47 -12.83 2.41
C GLU A 18 -3.99 -11.53 1.77
N LEU A 19 -3.90 -11.51 0.44
CA LEU A 19 -3.55 -10.31 -0.31
C LEU A 19 -4.60 -9.22 -0.14
N SER A 20 -5.88 -9.57 -0.18
CA SER A 20 -6.98 -8.62 0.01
C SER A 20 -6.93 -7.98 1.40
N ARG A 21 -6.70 -8.77 2.46
CA ARG A 21 -6.47 -8.25 3.82
C ARG A 21 -5.26 -7.33 3.88
N THR A 22 -4.13 -7.76 3.30
CA THR A 22 -2.89 -6.98 3.29
C THR A 22 -3.09 -5.63 2.60
N PHE A 23 -3.67 -5.60 1.40
CA PHE A 23 -3.92 -4.37 0.66
C PHE A 23 -4.95 -3.48 1.35
N GLY A 24 -5.98 -4.05 1.97
CA GLY A 24 -6.93 -3.31 2.80
C GLY A 24 -6.25 -2.60 3.98
N CYS A 25 -5.38 -3.31 4.70
CA CYS A 25 -4.61 -2.75 5.82
C CYS A 25 -3.64 -1.66 5.35
N VAL A 26 -2.93 -1.88 4.24
CA VAL A 26 -2.03 -0.90 3.62
C VAL A 26 -2.78 0.39 3.30
N ARG A 27 -3.95 0.28 2.64
CA ARG A 27 -4.78 1.42 2.26
C ARG A 27 -5.26 2.20 3.48
N LYS A 28 -5.75 1.50 4.51
CA LYS A 28 -6.19 2.13 5.77
C LYS A 28 -5.05 2.91 6.43
N VAL A 29 -3.87 2.29 6.58
CA VAL A 29 -2.69 2.93 7.19
C VAL A 29 -2.23 4.15 6.39
N TYR A 30 -2.17 4.04 5.06
CA TYR A 30 -1.83 5.16 4.19
C TYR A 30 -2.80 6.33 4.39
N ASN A 31 -4.10 6.07 4.34
CA ASN A 31 -5.13 7.11 4.45
C ASN A 31 -5.16 7.77 5.84
N MET A 32 -4.98 7.00 6.92
CA MET A 32 -4.87 7.56 8.28
C MET A 32 -3.62 8.44 8.44
N ALA A 33 -2.48 7.98 7.92
CA ALA A 33 -1.24 8.75 7.97
C ALA A 33 -1.31 10.01 7.10
N LEU A 34 -1.96 9.93 5.94
CA LEU A 34 -2.25 11.08 5.09
C LEU A 34 -3.10 12.10 5.85
N ALA A 35 -4.21 11.68 6.45
CA ALA A 35 -5.08 12.56 7.24
C ALA A 35 -4.30 13.27 8.35
N ALA A 36 -3.54 12.52 9.16
CA ALA A 36 -2.74 13.09 10.25
C ALA A 36 -1.69 14.11 9.76
N ARG A 37 -1.03 13.85 8.61
CA ARG A 37 -0.06 14.78 8.04
C ARG A 37 -0.71 16.02 7.44
N THR A 38 -1.86 15.87 6.78
CA THR A 38 -2.63 16.98 6.24
C THR A 38 -3.13 17.88 7.37
N GLU A 39 -3.62 17.29 8.46
CA GLU A 39 -4.07 18.04 9.64
C GLU A 39 -2.89 18.83 10.27
N ALA A 40 -1.74 18.18 10.48
CA ALA A 40 -0.53 18.85 10.95
C ALA A 40 -0.10 19.98 10.00
N TRP A 41 -0.16 19.76 8.69
CA TRP A 41 0.15 20.77 7.70
C TRP A 41 -0.75 22.01 7.81
N THR A 42 -2.07 21.83 8.05
CA THR A 42 -2.99 22.96 8.28
C THR A 42 -2.63 23.78 9.53
N ARG A 43 -1.97 23.17 10.51
CA ARG A 43 -1.42 23.83 11.71
C ARG A 43 0.02 24.33 11.54
N GLN A 44 0.58 24.28 10.34
CA GLN A 44 1.98 24.61 10.06
C GLN A 44 3.00 23.71 10.78
N GLU A 45 2.57 22.53 11.22
CA GLU A 45 3.42 21.51 11.83
C GLU A 45 3.96 20.54 10.76
N ARG A 46 5.09 19.90 11.06
CA ARG A 46 5.68 18.87 10.20
C ARG A 46 5.58 17.51 10.87
N VAL A 47 4.87 16.60 10.20
CA VAL A 47 4.81 15.18 10.55
C VAL A 47 5.58 14.37 9.51
N ASN A 48 6.67 13.72 9.94
CA ASN A 48 7.56 12.92 9.12
C ASN A 48 7.29 11.41 9.25
N TYR A 49 8.06 10.62 8.51
CA TYR A 49 7.99 9.15 8.55
C TYR A 49 8.07 8.57 9.96
N HIS A 50 9.02 9.01 10.78
CA HIS A 50 9.23 8.46 12.13
C HIS A 50 8.00 8.68 13.02
N GLN A 51 7.39 9.86 12.94
CA GLN A 51 6.17 10.17 13.69
C GLN A 51 5.00 9.29 13.22
N THR A 52 4.76 9.15 11.91
CA THR A 52 3.71 8.25 11.42
C THR A 52 3.98 6.76 11.71
N SER A 53 5.25 6.35 11.81
CA SER A 53 5.62 4.99 12.22
C SER A 53 5.33 4.75 13.71
N ALA A 54 5.55 5.76 14.56
CA ALA A 54 5.16 5.71 15.96
C ALA A 54 3.63 5.67 16.11
N MET A 55 2.91 6.48 15.34
CA MET A 55 1.44 6.44 15.27
C MET A 55 0.92 5.06 14.85
N LEU A 56 1.48 4.44 13.81
CA LEU A 56 1.13 3.08 13.42
C LEU A 56 1.31 2.06 14.56
N THR A 57 2.38 2.21 15.34
CA THR A 57 2.62 1.37 16.52
C THR A 57 1.56 1.57 17.60
N ALA A 58 1.09 2.81 17.79
CA ALA A 58 -0.01 3.11 18.71
C ALA A 58 -1.36 2.58 18.17
N TRP A 59 -1.68 2.82 16.90
CA TRP A 59 -2.90 2.35 16.24
C TRP A 59 -3.05 0.84 16.37
N LYS A 60 -1.98 0.07 16.11
CA LYS A 60 -1.96 -1.40 16.26
C LYS A 60 -2.28 -1.90 17.68
N LYS A 61 -2.21 -1.04 18.70
CA LYS A 61 -2.55 -1.39 20.10
C LYS A 61 -4.00 -1.06 20.46
N THR A 62 -4.70 -0.30 19.62
CA THR A 62 -6.13 0.00 19.82
C THR A 62 -6.97 -1.21 19.41
N GLU A 63 -8.10 -1.41 20.08
CA GLU A 63 -9.03 -2.51 19.76
C GLU A 63 -9.56 -2.42 18.32
N GLU A 64 -9.93 -1.20 17.87
CA GLU A 64 -10.45 -0.96 16.53
C GLU A 64 -9.47 -1.35 15.42
N LEU A 65 -8.16 -1.16 15.63
CA LEU A 65 -7.13 -1.36 14.61
C LEU A 65 -6.18 -2.52 14.93
N ALA A 66 -6.55 -3.37 15.90
CA ALA A 66 -5.77 -4.54 16.29
C ALA A 66 -5.56 -5.52 15.12
N TYR A 67 -6.52 -5.58 14.19
CA TYR A 67 -6.47 -6.40 12.97
C TYR A 67 -5.29 -6.04 12.05
N LEU A 68 -4.70 -4.84 12.17
CA LEU A 68 -3.48 -4.47 11.45
C LEU A 68 -2.26 -5.34 11.84
N ASN A 69 -2.35 -6.11 12.92
CA ASN A 69 -1.34 -7.09 13.34
C ASN A 69 -1.50 -8.45 12.67
N GLU A 70 -2.61 -8.71 11.98
CA GLU A 70 -2.84 -9.95 11.23
C GLU A 70 -1.99 -10.01 9.96
N VAL A 71 -1.51 -8.86 9.47
CA VAL A 71 -0.68 -8.76 8.27
C VAL A 71 0.76 -8.37 8.63
N SER A 72 1.70 -8.70 7.73
CA SER A 72 3.10 -8.29 7.89
C SER A 72 3.23 -6.77 8.07
N SER A 73 4.12 -6.35 8.97
CA SER A 73 4.40 -4.92 9.20
C SER A 73 5.13 -4.27 8.03
N VAL A 74 5.83 -5.06 7.21
CA VAL A 74 6.64 -4.59 6.07
C VAL A 74 5.83 -3.78 5.06
N PRO A 75 4.71 -4.29 4.49
CA PRO A 75 3.90 -3.51 3.56
C PRO A 75 3.27 -2.26 4.19
N LEU A 76 2.90 -2.30 5.47
CA LEU A 76 2.36 -1.12 6.18
C LEU A 76 3.41 -0.01 6.32
N GLN A 77 4.63 -0.37 6.70
CA GLN A 77 5.75 0.57 6.78
C GLN A 77 6.16 1.09 5.40
N GLN A 78 6.09 0.26 4.37
CA GLN A 78 6.35 0.69 2.99
C GLN A 78 5.32 1.72 2.52
N ALA A 79 4.05 1.59 2.90
CA ALA A 79 3.02 2.58 2.63
C ALA A 79 3.37 3.96 3.22
N LEU A 80 3.87 3.99 4.45
CA LEU A 80 4.33 5.23 5.10
C LEU A 80 5.55 5.85 4.39
N ARG A 81 6.45 5.02 3.85
CA ARG A 81 7.59 5.51 3.05
C ARG A 81 7.14 6.09 1.72
N HIS A 82 6.20 5.45 1.03
CA HIS A 82 5.60 6.01 -0.20
C HIS A 82 4.93 7.35 0.09
N LEU A 83 4.20 7.46 1.20
CA LEU A 83 3.60 8.72 1.65
C LEU A 83 4.66 9.80 1.93
N GLN A 84 5.77 9.43 2.58
CA GLN A 84 6.90 10.34 2.81
C GLN A 84 7.46 10.90 1.51
N THR A 85 7.68 10.04 0.51
CA THR A 85 8.14 10.46 -0.82
C THR A 85 7.14 11.43 -1.45
N ALA A 86 5.85 11.08 -1.47
CA ALA A 86 4.81 11.94 -2.03
C ALA A 86 4.74 13.32 -1.36
N PHE A 87 4.73 13.38 -0.03
CA PHE A 87 4.78 14.64 0.72
C PHE A 87 6.06 15.44 0.47
N THR A 88 7.20 14.76 0.36
CA THR A 88 8.48 15.44 0.07
C THR A 88 8.45 16.09 -1.32
N HIS A 89 7.86 15.43 -2.31
CA HIS A 89 7.65 16.04 -3.63
C HIS A 89 6.70 17.24 -3.55
N PHE A 90 5.54 17.08 -2.90
CA PHE A 90 4.56 18.15 -2.66
C PHE A 90 5.14 19.40 -1.96
N LEU A 91 6.10 19.22 -1.05
CA LEU A 91 6.72 20.35 -0.35
C LEU A 91 7.85 21.02 -1.14
N ARG A 92 8.51 20.29 -2.05
CA ARG A 92 9.68 20.79 -2.83
C ARG A 92 9.28 21.46 -4.13
N GLN A 93 8.17 21.04 -4.70
CA GLN A 93 7.54 21.65 -5.86
C GLN A 93 6.14 21.99 -5.38
N ALA A 94 5.59 23.19 -5.65
CA ALA A 94 4.20 23.52 -5.31
C ALA A 94 3.20 22.68 -6.14
N GLY A 95 3.33 21.36 -6.11
CA GLY A 95 2.52 20.37 -6.79
C GLY A 95 1.31 19.99 -5.96
N GLU A 96 0.59 18.97 -6.41
CA GLU A 96 -0.68 18.59 -5.81
C GLU A 96 -0.50 17.83 -4.48
N VAL A 97 -1.42 18.07 -3.55
CA VAL A 97 -1.48 17.39 -2.26
C VAL A 97 -1.64 15.88 -2.49
N PRO A 98 -0.93 15.00 -1.77
CA PRO A 98 -1.13 13.56 -1.89
C PRO A 98 -2.60 13.18 -1.65
N ALA A 99 -3.15 12.32 -2.52
CA ALA A 99 -4.56 11.97 -2.51
C ALA A 99 -4.85 10.71 -1.67
N PHE A 100 -6.08 10.62 -1.16
CA PHE A 100 -6.58 9.40 -0.51
C PHE A 100 -6.60 8.24 -1.50
N GLN A 101 -6.17 7.08 -1.05
CA GLN A 101 -6.23 5.86 -1.85
C GLN A 101 -7.64 5.29 -1.81
N VAL A 102 -8.22 5.10 -2.99
CA VAL A 102 -9.49 4.40 -3.20
C VAL A 102 -9.26 2.91 -3.40
N ALA A 103 -10.32 2.11 -3.23
CA ALA A 103 -10.28 0.72 -3.63
C ALA A 103 -10.26 0.64 -5.16
N GLU A 104 -9.11 0.30 -5.72
CA GLU A 104 -9.05 -0.14 -7.10
C GLU A 104 -9.57 -1.58 -7.12
N GLU A 105 -10.72 -1.79 -7.77
CA GLU A 105 -11.15 -3.13 -8.13
C GLU A 105 -10.06 -3.72 -9.03
N VAL A 106 -9.54 -4.90 -8.68
CA VAL A 106 -8.50 -5.55 -9.47
C VAL A 106 -9.13 -5.96 -10.80
N GLN A 107 -9.22 -5.05 -11.76
CA GLN A 107 -9.65 -5.36 -13.10
C GLN A 107 -8.63 -6.34 -13.67
N GLU A 108 -9.10 -7.56 -13.91
CA GLU A 108 -8.41 -8.60 -14.62
C GLU A 108 -7.67 -7.97 -15.81
N VAL A 109 -6.33 -8.11 -15.86
CA VAL A 109 -5.50 -7.65 -16.98
C VAL A 109 -5.92 -8.42 -18.23
N ARG A 110 -7.00 -7.98 -18.87
CA ARG A 110 -7.52 -8.49 -20.13
C ARG A 110 -6.81 -7.77 -21.27
N ARG A 111 -5.66 -8.31 -21.70
CA ARG A 111 -5.31 -8.32 -23.13
C ARG A 111 -4.65 -9.65 -23.50
N VAL A 112 -5.50 -10.41 -24.21
CA VAL A 112 -5.37 -11.67 -24.94
C VAL A 112 -4.00 -11.91 -25.59
N HIS A 113 -3.44 -13.10 -25.38
CA HIS A 113 -3.20 -14.13 -26.40
C HIS A 113 -2.87 -15.45 -25.69
N HIS A 114 -3.77 -16.41 -25.83
CA HIS A 114 -3.68 -17.73 -25.20
C HIS A 114 -2.79 -18.63 -26.05
N GLN A 115 -1.66 -19.09 -25.50
CA GLN A 115 -1.08 -20.37 -25.87
C GLN A 115 -0.68 -21.08 -24.58
N ARG A 116 -1.32 -22.21 -24.30
CA ARG A 116 -0.94 -23.13 -23.23
C ARG A 116 0.37 -23.79 -23.63
N VAL A 117 1.40 -23.65 -22.80
CA VAL A 117 2.62 -24.47 -22.91
C VAL A 117 2.61 -25.40 -21.70
N PRO A 118 2.71 -26.73 -21.89
CA PRO A 118 2.70 -27.67 -20.78
C PRO A 118 4.03 -27.60 -20.01
N PHE A 119 3.95 -27.69 -18.68
CA PHE A 119 5.12 -27.85 -17.81
C PHE A 119 5.71 -29.26 -17.98
N PRO A 120 7.03 -29.43 -18.17
CA PRO A 120 7.68 -30.71 -17.98
C PRO A 120 7.96 -30.93 -16.49
N GLY A 121 7.49 -32.04 -15.95
CA GLY A 121 7.79 -32.45 -14.59
C GLY A 121 9.24 -32.91 -14.44
N ARG A 122 9.87 -32.49 -13.34
CA ARG A 122 10.43 -33.34 -12.27
C ARG A 122 10.73 -32.48 -11.06
#